data_AF-A0A5R9P111-F1
#
_entry.id   AF-A0A5R9P111-F1
#
_cell.length_a   1.000
_cell.length_b   1.000
_cell.length_c   1.000
_cell.angle_alpha   90.00
_cell.angle_beta   90.00
_cell.angle_gamma   90.00
#
_symmetry.space_group_name_H-M   'P 1'
#
loop_
_entity.id
_entity.type
_entity.pdbx_description
1 polymer ?
#
loop_
_entity_poly.entity_id
_entity_poly.type
_entity_poly.pdbx_seq_one_letter_code
_entity_poly.pdbx_strand_id
1 'polypeptide(L)'
;MSKLVLPAVDAARAKILARAVQRRHQELGTTVSLNHAYEVVATVCGFETWSRMKSRLHECDVEGEEPAKLARGNPERVLAESTLSFEDFVPHDVTPSVVVSGPDGAVKTKILTELISKWRHNHGSQARVRLVTKRPKPHYIEQLRGVLASGNRGGIDANLEVLRIRSMGRIRLNPFDTPLGERQPNSAHRARLVDLISVIINEEAWETPGVKSLAGLLIDMAYDAVSDRTRDGKPNLFVRGTDKKIDGKVFGNDGVATWWDVAEELSLRGDRDLAVQAQAYAVPKLDIMMRLLRSDQVDSTFGSAMALNGETLVNQAARRIASAIRECVSLQSPSNTTIDPNIRSIIIDLDDDDEAGFFGKLTSRIFSDLCFSFESLFGQSTSKERTLIVLDGLDDASCQNFLINIDPVLKGPESKKLHMIASTRSAQQAERHSDASSFLLHGFESRAEVNDFRKMIEFGDDAFENAHNFLFDPEQPQSVALGVRRGFRTVADGMVAIP
;
A
#
# COMPACT_ATOMS: atom_id res chain seq x y z
N MET A 1 26.80 29.32 -9.07
CA MET A 1 26.56 28.56 -10.32
C MET A 1 27.14 27.18 -10.15
N SER A 2 26.33 26.25 -9.67
CA SER A 2 26.68 24.84 -9.49
C SER A 2 26.88 24.20 -10.85
N LYS A 3 28.09 23.72 -11.13
CA LYS A 3 28.43 23.00 -12.37
C LYS A 3 27.55 21.75 -12.43
N LEU A 4 26.75 21.65 -13.49
CA LEU A 4 26.08 20.42 -13.88
C LEU A 4 27.17 19.35 -14.06
N VAL A 5 27.21 18.34 -13.19
CA VAL A 5 28.10 17.19 -13.36
C VAL A 5 27.36 16.22 -14.28
N LEU A 6 27.71 16.26 -15.56
CA LEU A 6 27.24 15.29 -16.57
C LEU A 6 27.88 13.91 -16.31
N PRO A 7 27.19 12.80 -16.62
CA PRO A 7 27.71 11.45 -16.40
C PRO A 7 29.01 11.23 -17.20
N ALA A 8 29.91 10.41 -16.66
CA ALA A 8 31.17 10.04 -17.31
C ALA A 8 30.88 9.47 -18.70
N VAL A 9 31.36 10.17 -19.73
CA VAL A 9 31.31 9.69 -21.12
C VAL A 9 32.59 8.92 -21.35
N ASP A 10 32.51 7.64 -21.75
CA ASP A 10 33.66 6.86 -22.21
C ASP A 10 33.90 7.04 -23.73
N ALA A 11 35.00 6.51 -24.24
CA ALA A 11 35.39 6.66 -25.64
C ALA A 11 34.43 5.97 -26.62
N ALA A 12 33.79 4.87 -26.20
CA ALA A 12 32.82 4.14 -27.02
C ALA A 12 31.53 4.96 -27.18
N ARG A 13 31.02 5.54 -26.09
CA ARG A 13 29.84 6.39 -26.05
C ARG A 13 30.03 7.69 -26.83
N ALA A 14 31.21 8.31 -26.73
CA ALA A 14 31.55 9.49 -27.54
C ALA A 14 31.48 9.20 -29.05
N LYS A 15 31.94 8.02 -29.47
CA LYS A 15 31.90 7.57 -30.87
C LYS A 15 30.48 7.29 -31.37
N ILE A 16 29.63 6.69 -30.53
CA ILE A 16 28.21 6.46 -30.84
C ILE A 16 27.48 7.80 -31.04
N LEU A 17 27.68 8.74 -30.10
CA LEU A 17 27.07 10.07 -30.16
C LEU A 17 27.53 10.87 -31.39
N ALA A 18 28.81 10.85 -31.72
CA ALA A 18 29.32 11.54 -32.91
C ALA A 18 28.73 10.97 -34.21
N ARG A 19 28.54 9.65 -34.29
CA ARG A 19 27.86 9.02 -35.44
C ARG A 19 26.37 9.34 -35.50
N ALA A 20 25.71 9.52 -34.36
CA ALA A 20 24.32 9.95 -34.29
C ALA A 20 24.17 11.40 -34.79
N VAL A 21 25.01 12.31 -34.32
CA VAL A 21 25.07 13.71 -34.80
C VAL A 21 25.33 13.75 -36.31
N GLN A 22 26.29 12.96 -36.81
CA GLN A 22 26.59 12.89 -38.24
C GLN A 22 25.40 12.39 -39.08
N ARG A 23 24.72 11.31 -38.64
CA ARG A 23 23.51 10.79 -39.31
C ARG A 23 22.38 11.82 -39.32
N ARG A 24 22.16 12.51 -38.20
CA ARG A 24 21.12 13.53 -38.10
C ARG A 24 21.34 14.68 -39.07
N HIS A 25 22.59 15.11 -39.25
CA HIS A 25 22.90 16.12 -40.25
C HIS A 25 22.62 15.64 -41.68
N GLN A 26 22.94 14.38 -42.00
CA GLN A 26 22.65 13.78 -43.31
C GLN A 26 21.14 13.74 -43.60
N GLU A 27 20.32 13.38 -42.61
CA GLU A 27 18.85 13.42 -42.72
C GLU A 27 18.32 14.83 -43.02
N LEU A 28 18.98 15.85 -42.47
CA LEU A 28 18.64 17.26 -42.67
C LEU A 28 19.22 17.85 -43.98
N GLY A 29 19.79 17.00 -44.86
CA GLY A 29 20.38 17.43 -46.13
C GLY A 29 21.70 18.18 -45.99
N THR A 30 22.33 18.10 -44.81
CA THR A 30 23.63 18.73 -44.53
C THR A 30 24.70 17.66 -44.32
N THR A 31 25.94 17.92 -44.77
CA THR A 31 27.04 16.99 -44.53
C THR A 31 27.95 17.55 -43.45
N VAL A 32 28.15 16.76 -42.38
CA VAL A 32 29.07 17.10 -41.29
C VAL A 32 30.13 16.03 -41.18
N SER A 33 31.39 16.46 -41.11
CA SER A 33 32.51 15.54 -40.91
C SER A 33 32.43 14.91 -39.52
N LEU A 34 32.94 13.68 -39.38
CA LEU A 34 32.92 12.98 -38.10
C LEU A 34 33.68 13.77 -37.00
N ASN A 35 34.74 14.50 -37.38
CA ASN A 35 35.47 15.38 -36.46
C ASN A 35 34.60 16.53 -35.95
N HIS A 36 33.82 17.17 -36.80
CA HIS A 36 32.87 18.20 -36.35
C HIS A 36 31.79 17.61 -35.44
N ALA A 37 31.32 16.40 -35.74
CA ALA A 37 30.37 15.73 -34.88
C ALA A 37 30.95 15.43 -33.48
N TYR A 38 32.23 15.06 -33.40
CA TYR A 38 32.95 14.94 -32.12
C TYR A 38 33.10 16.28 -31.38
N GLU A 39 33.33 17.39 -32.08
CA GLU A 39 33.39 18.73 -31.46
C GLU A 39 32.03 19.13 -30.86
N VAL A 40 30.94 18.82 -31.54
CA VAL A 40 29.57 19.03 -31.02
C VAL A 40 29.34 18.19 -29.76
N VAL A 41 29.73 16.91 -29.78
CA VAL A 41 29.64 16.03 -28.60
C VAL A 41 30.49 16.56 -27.45
N ALA A 42 31.73 16.99 -27.70
CA ALA A 42 32.60 17.55 -26.68
C ALA A 42 32.00 18.80 -26.04
N THR A 43 31.45 19.71 -26.85
CA THR A 43 30.79 20.94 -26.38
C THR A 43 29.59 20.64 -25.49
N VAL A 44 28.73 19.71 -25.90
CA VAL A 44 27.56 19.27 -25.11
C VAL A 44 27.98 18.62 -23.79
N CYS A 45 29.10 17.90 -23.79
CA CYS A 45 29.68 17.29 -22.59
C CYS A 45 30.48 18.27 -21.72
N GLY A 46 30.47 19.57 -22.03
CA GLY A 46 31.13 20.62 -21.25
C GLY A 46 32.65 20.73 -21.47
N PHE A 47 33.18 20.15 -22.55
CA PHE A 47 34.57 20.29 -22.96
C PHE A 47 34.70 21.39 -24.03
N GLU A 48 35.79 22.15 -23.98
CA GLU A 48 36.07 23.20 -24.97
C GLU A 48 36.35 22.64 -26.37
N THR A 49 36.95 21.45 -26.46
CA THR A 49 37.29 20.79 -27.73
C THR A 49 37.27 19.28 -27.58
N TRP A 50 37.09 18.57 -28.69
CA TRP A 50 37.26 17.12 -28.78
C TRP A 50 38.65 16.68 -28.31
N SER A 51 39.70 17.45 -28.60
CA SER A 51 41.07 17.10 -28.18
C SER A 51 41.21 17.07 -26.65
N ARG A 52 40.58 18.01 -25.92
CA ARG A 52 40.57 17.99 -24.45
C ARG A 52 39.75 16.82 -23.90
N MET A 53 38.59 16.55 -24.49
CA MET A 53 37.76 15.41 -24.12
C MET A 53 38.53 14.09 -24.33
N LYS A 54 39.19 13.93 -25.47
CA LYS A 54 39.98 12.75 -25.83
C LYS A 54 41.18 12.52 -24.91
N SER A 55 41.88 13.57 -24.48
CA SER A 55 42.98 13.45 -23.51
C SER A 55 42.49 12.89 -22.17
N ARG A 56 41.33 13.38 -21.69
CA ARG A 56 40.65 12.91 -20.48
C ARG A 56 40.17 11.46 -20.60
N LEU A 57 39.68 11.06 -21.77
CA LEU A 57 39.28 9.68 -22.05
C LEU A 57 40.49 8.73 -22.01
N HIS A 58 41.62 9.15 -22.58
CA HIS A 58 42.85 8.35 -22.55
C HIS A 58 43.50 8.28 -21.18
N GLU A 59 43.35 9.29 -20.32
CA GLU A 59 43.77 9.21 -18.91
C GLU A 59 43.01 8.12 -18.13
N CYS A 60 41.75 7.86 -18.48
CA CYS A 60 40.95 6.78 -17.88
C CYS A 60 41.29 5.37 -18.40
N ASP A 61 41.84 5.24 -19.61
CA ASP A 61 42.19 3.94 -20.22
C ASP A 61 43.52 3.35 -19.68
N VAL A 62 44.34 4.13 -18.98
CA VAL A 62 45.68 3.70 -18.51
C VAL A 62 45.62 2.91 -17.19
N GLU A 63 44.45 2.81 -16.53
CA GLU A 63 44.27 2.01 -15.29
C GLU A 63 43.63 0.62 -15.50
N GLY A 64 43.65 0.06 -16.71
CA GLY A 64 43.05 -1.25 -17.01
C GLY A 64 44.04 -2.39 -17.26
N GLU A 65 44.20 -3.30 -16.29
CA GLU A 65 44.65 -4.68 -16.53
C GLU A 65 43.63 -5.45 -17.41
N GLU A 66 44.13 -6.42 -18.18
CA GLU A 66 43.43 -7.19 -19.23
C GLU A 66 42.07 -7.83 -18.82
N PRO A 67 41.05 -7.84 -19.70
CA PRO A 67 39.78 -8.50 -19.46
C PRO A 67 39.76 -9.89 -20.10
N ALA A 68 40.08 -10.93 -19.32
CA ALA A 68 39.64 -12.28 -19.62
C ALA A 68 39.42 -13.07 -18.33
N LYS A 69 38.15 -13.43 -18.09
CA LYS A 69 37.62 -14.23 -16.96
C LYS A 69 37.26 -13.44 -15.69
N LEU A 70 36.15 -12.72 -15.71
CA LEU A 70 35.30 -12.66 -14.50
C LEU A 70 33.86 -13.04 -14.86
N ALA A 71 33.54 -14.29 -14.58
CA ALA A 71 32.19 -14.79 -14.55
C ALA A 71 31.44 -14.16 -13.37
N ARG A 72 30.16 -13.81 -13.61
CA ARG A 72 29.08 -13.67 -12.62
C ARG A 72 29.37 -12.69 -11.47
N GLY A 73 29.28 -11.39 -11.75
CA GLY A 73 29.07 -10.39 -10.71
C GLY A 73 27.72 -10.63 -10.02
N ASN A 74 27.72 -10.70 -8.69
CA ASN A 74 26.52 -10.88 -7.89
C ASN A 74 25.65 -9.61 -8.01
N PRO A 75 24.42 -9.66 -8.57
CA PRO A 75 23.52 -8.49 -8.64
C PRO A 75 23.25 -7.88 -7.26
N GLU A 76 23.55 -8.59 -6.18
CA GLU A 76 23.46 -8.06 -4.82
C GLU A 76 24.43 -6.90 -4.54
N ARG A 77 25.60 -6.86 -5.18
CA ARG A 77 26.64 -5.86 -4.92
C ARG A 77 26.36 -4.52 -5.61
N VAL A 78 25.76 -4.56 -6.80
CA VAL A 78 25.54 -3.41 -7.68
C VAL A 78 24.44 -2.48 -7.12
N LEU A 79 23.34 -3.03 -6.60
CA LEU A 79 22.27 -2.27 -5.95
C LEU A 79 22.72 -1.53 -4.67
N ALA A 80 23.71 -2.05 -3.94
CA ALA A 80 24.21 -1.45 -2.69
C ALA A 80 24.97 -0.13 -2.91
N GLU A 81 25.41 0.11 -4.15
CA GLU A 81 26.16 1.31 -4.57
C GLU A 81 25.26 2.34 -5.27
N SER A 82 23.94 2.09 -5.37
CA SER A 82 22.99 2.95 -6.10
C SER A 82 22.61 4.23 -5.34
N THR A 83 22.74 5.39 -6.00
CA THR A 83 22.46 6.74 -5.48
C THR A 83 21.00 7.18 -5.53
N LEU A 84 20.09 6.31 -5.98
CA LEU A 84 18.69 6.64 -6.22
C LEU A 84 18.00 7.17 -4.96
N SER A 85 17.41 8.34 -4.98
CA SER A 85 16.52 8.81 -3.93
C SER A 85 15.07 8.57 -4.32
N PHE A 86 14.16 8.42 -3.34
CA PHE A 86 12.73 8.33 -3.65
C PHE A 86 12.23 9.62 -4.34
N GLU A 87 12.84 10.77 -4.02
CA GLU A 87 12.58 12.05 -4.69
C GLU A 87 12.92 12.00 -6.19
N ASP A 88 13.77 11.06 -6.61
CA ASP A 88 14.09 10.85 -8.03
C ASP A 88 12.95 10.21 -8.83
N PHE A 89 11.81 9.91 -8.21
CA PHE A 89 10.66 9.30 -8.88
C PHE A 89 9.36 10.08 -8.65
N VAL A 90 9.43 11.29 -8.10
CA VAL A 90 8.25 11.98 -7.58
C VAL A 90 8.19 13.42 -8.09
N PRO A 91 7.15 13.79 -8.87
CA PRO A 91 6.89 15.19 -9.20
C PRO A 91 6.51 15.97 -7.94
N HIS A 92 6.90 17.26 -7.86
CA HIS A 92 6.61 18.10 -6.68
C HIS A 92 5.11 18.38 -6.44
N ASP A 93 4.25 18.12 -7.43
CA ASP A 93 2.86 18.61 -7.44
C ASP A 93 1.77 17.52 -7.44
N VAL A 94 2.13 16.24 -7.40
CA VAL A 94 1.16 15.11 -7.44
C VAL A 94 1.43 14.14 -6.29
N THR A 95 0.38 13.48 -5.78
CA THR A 95 0.51 12.35 -4.86
C THR A 95 1.52 11.34 -5.44
N PRO A 96 2.65 11.09 -4.76
CA PRO A 96 3.70 10.26 -5.30
C PRO A 96 3.21 8.82 -5.44
N SER A 97 3.11 8.32 -6.66
CA SER A 97 2.74 6.93 -6.95
C SER A 97 3.77 6.29 -7.88
N VAL A 98 4.44 5.26 -7.37
CA VAL A 98 5.47 4.52 -8.10
C VAL A 98 4.98 3.08 -8.32
N VAL A 99 4.91 2.64 -9.57
CA VAL A 99 4.56 1.26 -9.90
C VAL A 99 5.82 0.48 -10.29
N VAL A 100 6.19 -0.53 -9.50
CA VAL A 100 7.29 -1.45 -9.77
C VAL A 100 6.76 -2.67 -10.54
N SER A 101 7.06 -2.75 -11.82
CA SER A 101 6.61 -3.83 -12.69
C SER A 101 7.75 -4.79 -13.05
N GLY A 102 7.49 -6.09 -12.96
CA GLY A 102 8.43 -7.13 -13.34
C GLY A 102 8.10 -8.47 -12.69
N PRO A 103 8.78 -9.55 -13.12
CA PRO A 103 8.53 -10.89 -12.61
C PRO A 103 8.80 -10.99 -11.11
N ASP A 104 8.03 -11.80 -10.40
CA ASP A 104 8.25 -11.99 -8.97
C ASP A 104 9.61 -12.65 -8.72
N GLY A 105 10.38 -12.11 -7.77
CA GLY A 105 11.72 -12.62 -7.50
C GLY A 105 12.53 -11.71 -6.58
N ALA A 106 13.76 -12.14 -6.29
CA ALA A 106 14.66 -11.44 -5.38
C ALA A 106 14.95 -9.99 -5.82
N VAL A 107 14.98 -9.74 -7.13
CA VAL A 107 15.16 -8.40 -7.69
C VAL A 107 14.02 -7.46 -7.29
N LYS A 108 12.76 -7.85 -7.53
CA LYS A 108 11.57 -7.06 -7.17
C LYS A 108 11.53 -6.76 -5.69
N THR A 109 11.73 -7.80 -4.87
CA THR A 109 11.80 -7.70 -3.42
C THR A 109 12.86 -6.69 -2.99
N LYS A 110 14.04 -6.72 -3.62
CA LYS A 110 15.13 -5.79 -3.29
C LYS A 110 14.81 -4.35 -3.70
N ILE A 111 14.26 -4.14 -4.89
CA ILE A 111 13.81 -2.81 -5.33
C ILE A 111 12.78 -2.23 -4.34
N LEU A 112 11.75 -2.99 -3.99
CA LEU A 112 10.74 -2.56 -3.03
C LEU A 112 11.35 -2.21 -1.67
N THR A 113 12.23 -3.09 -1.17
CA THR A 113 12.90 -2.91 0.12
C THR A 113 13.77 -1.65 0.14
N GLU A 114 14.51 -1.37 -0.93
CA GLU A 114 15.31 -0.16 -1.09
C GLU A 114 14.46 1.11 -1.15
N LEU A 115 13.38 1.11 -1.94
CA LEU A 115 12.47 2.26 -2.02
C LEU A 115 11.84 2.59 -0.67
N ILE A 116 11.38 1.57 0.06
CA ILE A 116 10.82 1.71 1.41
C ILE A 116 11.88 2.26 2.37
N SER A 117 13.09 1.69 2.35
CA SER A 117 14.22 2.10 3.19
C SER A 117 14.56 3.58 2.99
N LYS A 118 14.76 3.98 1.73
CA LYS A 118 15.14 5.35 1.36
C LYS A 118 14.02 6.35 1.63
N TRP A 119 12.77 5.98 1.33
CA TRP A 119 11.62 6.82 1.69
C TRP A 119 11.57 7.07 3.20
N ARG A 120 11.74 6.01 4.02
CA ARG A 120 11.73 6.14 5.48
C ARG A 120 12.90 6.99 5.97
N HIS A 121 14.08 6.81 5.40
CA HIS A 121 15.26 7.62 5.75
C HIS A 121 14.99 9.11 5.55
N ASN A 122 14.37 9.49 4.43
CA ASN A 122 14.10 10.89 4.09
C ASN A 122 13.00 11.54 4.94
N HIS A 123 12.04 10.74 5.45
CA HIS A 123 10.89 11.23 6.21
C HIS A 123 11.01 11.05 7.73
N GLY A 124 12.07 10.37 8.20
CA GLY A 124 12.38 10.20 9.61
C GLY A 124 11.51 9.17 10.34
N SER A 125 11.74 9.02 11.65
CA SER A 125 11.13 7.98 12.48
C SER A 125 9.63 8.17 12.75
N GLN A 126 9.07 9.34 12.47
CA GLN A 126 7.63 9.60 12.59
C GLN A 126 6.84 9.17 11.35
N ALA A 127 7.54 8.78 10.28
CA ALA A 127 6.91 8.34 9.04
C ALA A 127 6.21 6.99 9.22
N ARG A 128 4.98 6.87 8.72
CA ARG A 128 4.21 5.63 8.81
C ARG A 128 4.40 4.80 7.55
N VAL A 129 4.53 3.49 7.69
CA VAL A 129 4.55 2.53 6.58
C VAL A 129 3.39 1.55 6.74
N ARG A 130 2.65 1.34 5.66
CA ARG A 130 1.55 0.39 5.58
C ARG A 130 1.79 -0.49 4.37
N LEU A 131 2.27 -1.71 4.59
CA LEU A 131 2.51 -2.68 3.53
C LEU A 131 1.35 -3.66 3.47
N VAL A 132 0.77 -3.83 2.29
CA VAL A 132 -0.17 -4.89 1.96
C VAL A 132 0.54 -5.82 1.00
N THR A 133 0.62 -7.10 1.35
CA THR A 133 1.32 -8.11 0.56
C THR A 133 0.59 -9.44 0.68
N LYS A 134 0.72 -10.29 -0.34
CA LYS A 134 0.11 -11.61 -0.37
C LYS A 134 1.17 -12.68 -0.17
N ARG A 135 0.94 -13.55 0.83
CA ARG A 135 1.83 -14.68 1.20
C ARG A 135 3.33 -14.37 1.07
N PRO A 136 3.82 -13.32 1.76
CA PRO A 136 5.24 -12.98 1.72
C PRO A 136 6.05 -14.15 2.27
N LYS A 137 7.16 -14.50 1.59
CA LYS A 137 8.12 -15.49 2.12
C LYS A 137 8.57 -15.04 3.52
N PRO A 138 8.76 -15.94 4.51
CA PRO A 138 9.18 -15.55 5.87
C PRO A 138 10.43 -14.66 5.87
N HIS A 139 11.40 -14.97 5.01
CA HIS A 139 12.61 -14.17 4.86
C HIS A 139 12.33 -12.74 4.37
N TYR A 140 11.34 -12.53 3.50
CA TYR A 140 10.96 -11.18 3.04
C TYR A 140 10.38 -10.35 4.19
N ILE A 141 9.53 -10.95 5.04
CA ILE A 141 9.05 -10.29 6.25
C ILE A 141 10.24 -9.90 7.15
N GLU A 142 11.18 -10.80 7.38
CA GLU A 142 12.36 -10.53 8.22
C GLU A 142 13.26 -9.43 7.65
N GLN A 143 13.48 -9.41 6.33
CA GLN A 143 14.22 -8.33 5.65
C GLN A 143 13.53 -6.99 5.85
N LEU A 144 12.22 -6.94 5.63
CA LEU A 144 11.42 -5.73 5.88
C LEU A 144 11.42 -5.34 7.35
N ARG A 145 11.40 -6.29 8.29
CA ARG A 145 11.56 -5.98 9.72
C ARG A 145 12.87 -5.25 9.97
N GLY A 146 13.96 -5.73 9.39
CA GLY A 146 15.28 -5.09 9.49
C GLY A 146 15.25 -3.64 8.99
N VAL A 147 14.75 -3.44 7.77
CA VAL A 147 14.66 -2.11 7.14
C VAL A 147 13.75 -1.15 7.89
N LEU A 148 12.61 -1.65 8.37
CA LEU A 148 11.65 -0.84 9.11
C LEU A 148 12.11 -0.59 10.55
N ALA A 149 12.97 -1.43 11.12
CA ALA A 149 13.51 -1.24 12.48
C ALA A 149 14.75 -0.32 12.52
N SER A 150 15.49 -0.16 11.42
CA SER A 150 16.81 0.49 11.40
C SER A 150 16.83 2.02 11.22
N GLY A 151 15.74 2.71 11.55
CA GLY A 151 15.64 4.18 11.42
C GLY A 151 16.44 4.96 12.48
N ASN A 152 17.75 5.14 12.26
CA ASN A 152 18.69 6.09 12.90
C ASN A 152 18.69 6.28 14.44
N ARG A 153 19.85 5.97 15.05
CA ARG A 153 20.29 6.21 16.44
C ARG A 153 19.40 5.62 17.56
N GLY A 154 19.64 4.35 17.86
CA GLY A 154 19.53 3.83 19.23
C GLY A 154 18.13 3.46 19.73
N GLY A 155 17.12 3.48 18.88
CA GLY A 155 15.83 2.85 19.17
C GLY A 155 15.47 1.91 18.04
N ILE A 156 15.34 0.62 18.35
CA ILE A 156 14.52 -0.28 17.53
C ILE A 156 13.20 0.46 17.32
N ASP A 157 12.74 0.62 16.09
CA ASP A 157 11.34 0.98 15.87
C ASP A 157 10.51 -0.23 16.36
N ALA A 158 10.24 -0.25 17.67
CA ALA A 158 9.64 -1.38 18.38
C ALA A 158 8.18 -1.62 17.96
N ASN A 159 7.63 -0.78 17.08
CA ASN A 159 6.23 -0.75 16.73
C ASN A 159 6.04 -1.16 15.27
N LEU A 160 6.47 -2.38 14.93
CA LEU A 160 6.09 -3.10 13.71
C LEU A 160 5.15 -4.26 14.06
N GLU A 161 3.95 -4.23 13.50
CA GLU A 161 2.98 -5.32 13.62
C GLU A 161 2.74 -6.00 12.28
N VAL A 162 2.62 -7.33 12.31
CA VAL A 162 2.29 -8.14 11.13
C VAL A 162 0.91 -8.75 11.35
N LEU A 163 -0.06 -8.23 10.61
CA LEU A 163 -1.44 -8.68 10.62
C LEU A 163 -1.63 -9.74 9.53
N ARG A 164 -1.70 -11.00 9.96
CA ARG A 164 -2.05 -12.11 9.06
C ARG A 164 -3.55 -12.26 8.97
N ILE A 165 -4.10 -11.84 7.85
CA ILE A 165 -5.52 -11.90 7.55
C ILE A 165 -5.80 -13.22 6.83
N ARG A 166 -6.68 -14.03 7.42
CA ARG A 166 -7.07 -15.34 6.91
C ARG A 166 -8.57 -15.53 7.19
N SER A 167 -9.29 -16.24 6.32
CA SER A 167 -10.74 -16.44 6.45
C SER A 167 -11.13 -17.09 7.80
N MET A 168 -10.34 -18.08 8.24
CA MET A 168 -10.44 -18.69 9.58
C MET A 168 -9.24 -18.35 10.48
N GLY A 169 -8.72 -17.13 10.34
CA GLY A 169 -7.48 -16.70 10.94
C GLY A 169 -7.45 -16.64 12.47
N ARG A 170 -6.23 -16.58 12.98
CA ARG A 170 -5.95 -16.29 14.39
C ARG A 170 -6.33 -14.87 14.78
N ILE A 171 -6.28 -13.90 13.86
CA ILE A 171 -6.62 -12.51 14.12
C ILE A 171 -8.11 -12.33 13.85
N ARG A 172 -8.83 -11.84 14.86
CA ARG A 172 -10.24 -11.48 14.78
C ARG A 172 -10.35 -10.02 15.18
N LEU A 173 -11.03 -9.25 14.33
CA LEU A 173 -11.28 -7.83 14.53
C LEU A 173 -12.78 -7.60 14.35
N ASN A 174 -13.40 -7.09 15.40
CA ASN A 174 -14.77 -6.67 15.41
C ASN A 174 -14.84 -5.18 15.04
N PRO A 175 -15.44 -4.79 13.90
CA PRO A 175 -15.53 -3.40 13.48
C PRO A 175 -16.40 -2.56 14.44
N PHE A 176 -17.21 -3.20 15.28
CA PHE A 176 -18.03 -2.55 16.31
C PHE A 176 -17.27 -2.26 17.61
N ASP A 177 -15.97 -2.55 17.68
CA ASP A 177 -15.18 -2.21 18.86
C ASP A 177 -15.08 -0.70 19.07
N THR A 178 -15.37 -0.25 20.28
CA THR A 178 -15.26 1.14 20.70
C THR A 178 -13.99 1.37 21.52
N PRO A 179 -13.50 2.62 21.62
CA PRO A 179 -12.43 2.97 22.57
C PRO A 179 -12.81 2.57 24.01
N LEU A 180 -11.82 2.17 24.81
CA LEU A 180 -12.04 1.71 26.19
C LEU A 180 -12.87 2.72 27.00
N GLY A 181 -13.96 2.26 27.60
CA GLY A 181 -14.91 3.05 28.38
C GLY A 181 -16.11 3.59 27.60
N GLU A 182 -16.04 3.63 26.27
CA GLU A 182 -17.12 4.13 25.42
C GLU A 182 -18.15 3.04 25.10
N ARG A 183 -19.43 3.33 25.36
CA ARG A 183 -20.56 2.43 25.03
C ARG A 183 -21.10 2.61 23.61
N GLN A 184 -20.70 3.69 22.96
CA GLN A 184 -21.19 4.11 21.66
C GLN A 184 -20.01 4.51 20.77
N PRO A 185 -20.10 4.33 19.44
CA PRO A 185 -19.09 4.80 18.52
C PRO A 185 -19.14 6.34 18.43
N ASN A 186 -17.99 6.96 18.21
CA ASN A 186 -17.98 8.38 17.84
C ASN A 186 -18.55 8.59 16.42
N SER A 187 -18.85 9.84 16.03
CA SER A 187 -19.49 10.14 14.74
C SER A 187 -18.73 9.61 13.53
N ALA A 188 -17.39 9.66 13.56
CA ALA A 188 -16.55 9.16 12.46
C ALA A 188 -16.58 7.63 12.37
N HIS A 189 -16.52 6.94 13.52
CA HIS A 189 -16.63 5.49 13.60
C HIS A 189 -18.02 5.00 13.21
N ARG A 190 -19.08 5.70 13.64
CA ARG A 190 -20.45 5.44 13.21
C ARG A 190 -20.61 5.55 11.69
N ALA A 191 -20.06 6.60 11.08
CA ALA A 191 -20.11 6.76 9.62
C ALA A 191 -19.43 5.59 8.89
N ARG A 192 -18.27 5.13 9.37
CA ARG A 192 -17.60 3.94 8.81
C ARG A 192 -18.43 2.67 8.96
N LEU A 193 -19.07 2.47 10.11
CA LEU A 193 -19.98 1.34 10.31
C LEU A 193 -21.17 1.41 9.35
N VAL A 194 -21.74 2.59 9.12
CA VAL A 194 -22.84 2.78 8.16
C VAL A 194 -22.39 2.38 6.76
N ASP A 195 -21.21 2.82 6.34
CA ASP A 195 -20.67 2.47 5.03
C ASP A 195 -20.39 0.96 4.93
N LEU A 196 -19.80 0.35 5.96
CA LEU A 196 -19.54 -1.09 6.01
C LEU A 196 -20.83 -1.90 5.87
N ILE A 197 -21.84 -1.59 6.67
CA ILE A 197 -23.14 -2.28 6.62
C ILE A 197 -23.85 -2.02 5.28
N SER A 198 -23.71 -0.82 4.71
CA SER A 198 -24.25 -0.52 3.38
C SER A 198 -23.62 -1.38 2.29
N VAL A 199 -22.30 -1.61 2.37
CA VAL A 199 -21.58 -2.51 1.45
C VAL A 199 -22.00 -3.97 1.66
N ILE A 200 -22.31 -4.38 2.88
CA ILE A 200 -22.82 -5.74 3.14
C ILE A 200 -24.20 -5.92 2.47
N ILE A 201 -25.08 -4.94 2.63
CA ILE A 201 -26.47 -4.99 2.13
C ILE A 201 -26.52 -4.87 0.60
N ASN A 202 -25.72 -3.99 0.00
CA ASN A 202 -25.72 -3.80 -1.45
C ASN A 202 -24.92 -4.91 -2.17
N GLU A 203 -25.54 -5.50 -3.19
CA GLU A 203 -24.92 -6.51 -4.05
C GLU A 203 -24.25 -5.88 -5.28
N GLU A 204 -24.79 -4.76 -5.75
CA GLU A 204 -24.40 -4.12 -7.00
C GLU A 204 -23.72 -2.76 -6.78
N ALA A 205 -23.08 -2.24 -7.83
CA ALA A 205 -22.28 -1.01 -7.78
C ALA A 205 -23.09 0.28 -7.60
N TRP A 206 -24.41 0.19 -7.52
CA TRP A 206 -25.32 1.33 -7.45
C TRP A 206 -26.02 1.40 -6.08
N GLU A 207 -26.30 2.62 -5.65
CA GLU A 207 -26.83 2.89 -4.32
C GLU A 207 -28.33 2.59 -4.28
N THR A 208 -28.72 1.51 -3.59
CA THR A 208 -30.12 1.26 -3.26
C THR A 208 -30.63 2.35 -2.32
N PRO A 209 -31.69 3.10 -2.69
CA PRO A 209 -32.25 4.14 -1.83
C PRO A 209 -32.66 3.58 -0.45
N GLY A 210 -32.31 4.31 0.61
CA GLY A 210 -32.67 3.93 1.98
C GLY A 210 -31.70 2.97 2.68
N VAL A 211 -30.73 2.36 1.98
CA VAL A 211 -29.75 1.46 2.62
C VAL A 211 -28.93 2.16 3.71
N LYS A 212 -28.37 3.35 3.44
CA LYS A 212 -27.60 4.10 4.44
C LYS A 212 -28.45 4.46 5.66
N SER A 213 -29.72 4.81 5.45
CA SER A 213 -30.65 5.13 6.54
C SER A 213 -30.97 3.90 7.39
N LEU A 214 -31.23 2.75 6.74
CA LEU A 214 -31.43 1.48 7.43
C LEU A 214 -30.18 1.06 8.21
N ALA A 215 -29.01 1.13 7.58
CA ALA A 215 -27.72 0.84 8.21
C ALA A 215 -27.48 1.72 9.45
N GLY A 216 -27.74 3.03 9.33
CA GLY A 216 -27.64 3.98 10.44
C GLY A 216 -28.55 3.61 11.60
N LEU A 217 -29.83 3.33 11.33
CA LEU A 217 -30.78 2.91 12.35
C LEU A 217 -30.34 1.60 13.05
N LEU A 218 -29.90 0.60 12.26
CA LEU A 218 -29.45 -0.68 12.79
C LEU A 218 -28.23 -0.53 13.70
N ILE A 219 -27.29 0.36 13.38
CA ILE A 219 -26.11 0.61 14.20
C ILE A 219 -26.50 1.23 15.54
N ASP A 220 -27.34 2.27 15.53
CA ASP A 220 -27.79 2.92 16.76
C ASP A 220 -28.52 1.93 17.67
N MET A 221 -29.45 1.16 17.09
CA MET A 221 -30.17 0.10 17.79
C MET A 221 -29.25 -1.01 18.32
N ALA A 222 -28.17 -1.34 17.62
CA ALA A 222 -27.25 -2.40 18.02
C ALA A 222 -26.47 -2.04 19.29
N TYR A 223 -25.93 -0.82 19.36
CA TYR A 223 -25.25 -0.36 20.57
C TYR A 223 -26.23 -0.15 21.73
N ASP A 224 -27.42 0.39 21.47
CA ASP A 224 -28.45 0.52 22.50
C ASP A 224 -28.89 -0.83 23.07
N ALA A 225 -28.94 -1.87 22.23
CA ALA A 225 -29.39 -3.20 22.63
C ALA A 225 -28.41 -3.94 23.56
N VAL A 226 -27.12 -3.58 23.56
CA VAL A 226 -26.09 -4.20 24.44
C VAL A 226 -25.56 -3.24 25.51
N SER A 227 -26.07 -2.01 25.55
CA SER A 227 -25.67 -0.99 26.52
C SER A 227 -26.24 -1.27 27.90
N ASP A 228 -25.45 -0.97 28.93
CA ASP A 228 -25.83 -0.91 30.35
C ASP A 228 -26.41 0.46 30.75
N ARG A 229 -26.43 1.43 29.82
CA ARG A 229 -26.87 2.82 30.05
C ARG A 229 -28.23 3.14 29.44
N THR A 230 -28.81 2.23 28.68
CA THR A 230 -30.13 2.39 28.04
C THR A 230 -31.19 1.60 28.80
N ARG A 231 -32.42 2.11 28.80
CA ARG A 231 -33.54 1.49 29.55
C ARG A 231 -33.86 0.07 29.09
N ASP A 232 -33.83 -0.15 27.77
CA ASP A 232 -34.20 -1.43 27.15
C ASP A 232 -32.97 -2.27 26.75
N GLY A 233 -31.77 -1.79 27.11
CA GLY A 233 -30.52 -2.48 26.86
C GLY A 233 -30.44 -3.80 27.61
N LYS A 234 -29.82 -4.79 26.96
CA LYS A 234 -29.55 -6.11 27.54
C LYS A 234 -28.05 -6.38 27.43
N PRO A 235 -27.25 -5.86 28.39
CA PRO A 235 -25.81 -6.09 28.44
C PRO A 235 -25.43 -7.56 28.33
N ASN A 236 -24.35 -7.83 27.61
CA ASN A 236 -23.82 -9.19 27.50
C ASN A 236 -23.32 -9.67 28.87
N LEU A 237 -23.87 -10.78 29.34
CA LEU A 237 -23.48 -11.36 30.62
C LEU A 237 -22.07 -11.94 30.56
N PHE A 238 -21.29 -11.71 31.61
CA PHE A 238 -20.01 -12.36 31.81
C PHE A 238 -20.24 -13.83 32.15
N VAL A 239 -19.60 -14.71 31.37
CA VAL A 239 -19.65 -16.16 31.59
C VAL A 239 -18.23 -16.64 31.84
N ARG A 240 -17.96 -17.14 33.05
CA ARG A 240 -16.67 -17.74 33.41
C ARG A 240 -16.30 -18.86 32.44
N GLY A 241 -15.03 -18.94 32.07
CA GLY A 241 -14.51 -19.91 31.11
C GLY A 241 -14.49 -19.40 29.67
N THR A 242 -15.09 -18.23 29.40
CA THR A 242 -15.11 -17.63 28.06
C THR A 242 -13.72 -17.09 27.66
N ASP A 243 -13.03 -16.42 28.58
CA ASP A 243 -11.64 -15.98 28.40
C ASP A 243 -10.82 -16.27 29.65
N LYS A 244 -9.94 -17.28 29.53
CA LYS A 244 -9.08 -17.74 30.63
C LYS A 244 -8.13 -16.65 31.16
N LYS A 245 -7.75 -15.67 30.35
CA LYS A 245 -6.87 -14.57 30.79
C LYS A 245 -7.60 -13.62 31.73
N ILE A 246 -8.89 -13.41 31.50
CA ILE A 246 -9.75 -12.53 32.29
C ILE A 246 -10.23 -13.26 33.55
N ASP A 247 -10.64 -14.53 33.43
CA ASP A 247 -11.15 -15.34 34.54
C ASP A 247 -10.23 -15.35 35.77
N GLY A 248 -8.90 -15.37 35.56
CA GLY A 248 -7.91 -15.39 36.63
C GLY A 248 -7.68 -14.05 37.34
N LYS A 249 -8.24 -12.96 36.81
CA LYS A 249 -8.05 -11.59 37.33
C LYS A 249 -9.31 -10.99 37.97
N VAL A 250 -10.48 -11.49 37.60
CA VAL A 250 -11.75 -11.05 38.15
C VAL A 250 -12.01 -11.81 39.45
N PHE A 251 -12.11 -11.10 40.58
CA PHE A 251 -12.39 -11.69 41.89
C PHE A 251 -13.79 -11.27 42.33
N GLY A 252 -14.63 -12.26 42.66
CA GLY A 252 -15.78 -12.07 43.55
C GLY A 252 -16.97 -11.32 42.95
N ASN A 253 -17.98 -12.06 42.52
CA ASN A 253 -19.27 -12.08 43.21
C ASN A 253 -20.14 -13.22 42.67
N ASP A 254 -20.98 -13.77 43.52
CA ASP A 254 -22.00 -14.78 43.21
C ASP A 254 -23.20 -14.18 42.43
N GLY A 255 -22.97 -13.05 41.74
CA GLY A 255 -23.97 -12.27 41.00
C GLY A 255 -23.78 -12.36 39.49
N VAL A 256 -24.83 -11.97 38.74
CA VAL A 256 -24.84 -11.91 37.28
C VAL A 256 -24.09 -10.65 36.82
N ALA A 257 -22.77 -10.71 36.73
CA ALA A 257 -21.96 -9.63 36.18
C ALA A 257 -22.08 -9.56 34.65
N THR A 258 -21.89 -8.37 34.08
CA THR A 258 -21.83 -8.14 32.64
C THR A 258 -20.38 -7.96 32.18
N TRP A 259 -20.13 -8.11 30.88
CA TRP A 259 -18.81 -7.80 30.32
C TRP A 259 -18.43 -6.32 30.47
N TRP A 260 -19.41 -5.42 30.59
CA TRP A 260 -19.16 -4.01 30.89
C TRP A 260 -18.61 -3.80 32.30
N ASP A 261 -19.17 -4.49 33.30
CA ASP A 261 -18.68 -4.44 34.68
C ASP A 261 -17.24 -4.95 34.77
N VAL A 262 -16.95 -6.05 34.08
CA VAL A 262 -15.60 -6.65 34.04
C VAL A 262 -14.59 -5.70 33.38
N ALA A 263 -14.97 -5.07 32.27
CA ALA A 263 -14.10 -4.10 31.59
C ALA A 263 -13.80 -2.88 32.48
N GLU A 264 -14.80 -2.37 33.19
CA GLU A 264 -14.64 -1.24 34.11
C GLU A 264 -13.74 -1.61 35.31
N GLU A 265 -13.96 -2.77 35.92
CA GLU A 265 -13.16 -3.25 37.04
C GLU A 265 -11.67 -3.42 36.65
N LEU A 266 -11.41 -4.05 35.50
CA LEU A 266 -10.04 -4.22 34.99
C LEU A 266 -9.39 -2.87 34.66
N SER A 267 -10.16 -1.94 34.10
CA SER A 267 -9.68 -0.58 33.79
C SER A 267 -9.28 0.17 35.07
N LEU A 268 -10.12 0.14 36.12
CA LEU A 268 -9.84 0.76 37.42
C LEU A 268 -8.60 0.19 38.11
N ARG A 269 -8.29 -1.10 37.87
CA ARG A 269 -7.09 -1.77 38.37
C ARG A 269 -5.84 -1.49 37.55
N GLY A 270 -5.95 -0.76 36.44
CA GLY A 270 -4.85 -0.46 35.53
C GLY A 270 -4.51 -1.58 34.53
N ASP A 271 -5.30 -2.65 34.47
CA ASP A 271 -5.13 -3.77 33.54
C ASP A 271 -5.72 -3.43 32.16
N ARG A 272 -5.18 -2.39 31.49
CA ARG A 272 -5.73 -1.81 30.26
C ARG A 272 -5.99 -2.83 29.15
N ASP A 273 -5.03 -3.72 28.87
CA ASP A 273 -5.16 -4.69 27.77
C ASP A 273 -6.29 -5.69 28.03
N LEU A 274 -6.45 -6.14 29.28
CA LEU A 274 -7.53 -7.04 29.65
C LEU A 274 -8.87 -6.32 29.71
N ALA A 275 -8.88 -5.04 30.08
CA ALA A 275 -10.08 -4.19 30.03
C ALA A 275 -10.58 -4.01 28.59
N VAL A 276 -9.67 -3.73 27.64
CA VAL A 276 -9.99 -3.68 26.20
C VAL A 276 -10.53 -5.02 25.71
N GLN A 277 -9.88 -6.12 26.09
CA GLN A 277 -10.33 -7.47 25.73
C GLN A 277 -11.72 -7.76 26.30
N ALA A 278 -12.01 -7.40 27.55
CA ALA A 278 -13.32 -7.56 28.18
C ALA A 278 -14.39 -6.72 27.47
N GLN A 279 -14.08 -5.46 27.13
CA GLN A 279 -14.98 -4.59 26.38
C GLN A 279 -15.32 -5.15 24.99
N ALA A 280 -14.39 -5.84 24.32
CA ALA A 280 -14.65 -6.51 23.04
C ALA A 280 -15.74 -7.59 23.13
N TYR A 281 -15.98 -8.16 24.32
CA TYR A 281 -17.12 -9.06 24.57
C TYR A 281 -18.43 -8.32 24.87
N ALA A 282 -18.36 -7.06 25.26
CA ALA A 282 -19.51 -6.24 25.67
C ALA A 282 -20.18 -5.51 24.50
N VAL A 283 -19.39 -5.12 23.49
CA VAL A 283 -19.86 -4.41 22.29
C VAL A 283 -20.73 -5.30 21.36
N PRO A 284 -21.49 -4.69 20.42
CA PRO A 284 -22.27 -5.45 19.45
C PRO A 284 -21.41 -6.31 18.53
N LYS A 285 -22.05 -7.33 17.95
CA LYS A 285 -21.53 -8.18 16.88
C LYS A 285 -22.51 -8.17 15.73
N LEU A 286 -22.08 -8.58 14.54
CA LEU A 286 -22.91 -8.49 13.33
C LEU A 286 -24.21 -9.32 13.41
N ASP A 287 -24.24 -10.42 14.14
CA ASP A 287 -25.43 -11.28 14.31
C ASP A 287 -26.62 -10.57 14.99
N ILE A 288 -26.38 -9.58 15.85
CA ILE A 288 -27.44 -8.82 16.51
C ILE A 288 -28.38 -8.17 15.50
N MET A 289 -27.87 -7.80 14.32
CA MET A 289 -28.62 -7.14 13.26
C MET A 289 -29.80 -7.99 12.77
N MET A 290 -29.65 -9.33 12.76
CA MET A 290 -30.72 -10.24 12.34
C MET A 290 -31.96 -10.15 13.24
N ARG A 291 -31.74 -9.89 14.54
CA ARG A 291 -32.82 -9.66 15.49
C ARG A 291 -33.42 -8.27 15.30
N LEU A 292 -32.59 -7.25 15.11
CA LEU A 292 -33.03 -5.85 15.00
C LEU A 292 -33.82 -5.56 13.72
N LEU A 293 -33.49 -6.24 12.62
CA LEU A 293 -34.25 -6.17 11.36
C LEU A 293 -35.71 -6.59 11.51
N ARG A 294 -36.05 -7.37 12.55
CA ARG A 294 -37.42 -7.83 12.85
C ARG A 294 -38.12 -6.97 13.91
N SER A 295 -37.52 -5.84 14.30
CA SER A 295 -38.13 -4.93 15.27
C SER A 295 -39.24 -4.10 14.64
N ASP A 296 -40.25 -3.77 15.44
CA ASP A 296 -41.35 -2.90 15.03
C ASP A 296 -40.86 -1.52 14.55
N GLN A 297 -39.75 -1.03 15.11
CA GLN A 297 -39.14 0.24 14.70
C GLN A 297 -38.61 0.18 13.26
N VAL A 298 -37.92 -0.90 12.89
CA VAL A 298 -37.44 -1.10 11.51
C VAL A 298 -38.63 -1.33 10.58
N ASP A 299 -39.60 -2.14 10.96
CA ASP A 299 -40.78 -2.44 10.14
C ASP A 299 -41.61 -1.19 9.85
N SER A 300 -41.86 -0.36 10.86
CA SER A 300 -42.60 0.90 10.72
C SER A 300 -41.93 1.90 9.78
N THR A 301 -40.60 1.87 9.64
CA THR A 301 -39.84 2.84 8.85
C THR A 301 -39.50 2.31 7.44
N PHE A 302 -39.18 1.02 7.33
CA PHE A 302 -38.61 0.41 6.12
C PHE A 302 -39.38 -0.82 5.63
N GLY A 303 -40.43 -1.28 6.32
CA GLY A 303 -41.14 -2.53 5.99
C GLY A 303 -41.74 -2.56 4.58
N SER A 304 -42.16 -1.41 4.06
CA SER A 304 -42.67 -1.24 2.70
C SER A 304 -41.63 -0.74 1.68
N ALA A 305 -40.41 -0.44 2.12
CA ALA A 305 -39.35 0.03 1.22
C ALA A 305 -38.90 -1.11 0.31
N MET A 306 -38.89 -0.85 -1.00
CA MET A 306 -38.54 -1.85 -2.01
C MET A 306 -37.08 -1.72 -2.40
N ALA A 307 -36.39 -2.86 -2.43
CA ALA A 307 -35.12 -3.01 -3.12
C ALA A 307 -35.37 -3.14 -4.63
N LEU A 308 -34.28 -3.10 -5.38
CA LEU A 308 -34.32 -2.88 -6.82
C LEU A 308 -34.60 -4.15 -7.62
N ASN A 309 -34.33 -5.30 -6.99
CA ASN A 309 -34.66 -6.63 -7.47
C ASN A 309 -36.13 -7.02 -7.17
N GLY A 310 -36.94 -6.12 -6.61
CA GLY A 310 -38.36 -6.35 -6.34
C GLY A 310 -38.67 -7.05 -5.00
N GLU A 311 -37.67 -7.30 -4.14
CA GLU A 311 -37.92 -7.70 -2.74
C GLU A 311 -37.95 -6.47 -1.80
N THR A 312 -38.38 -6.63 -0.55
CA THR A 312 -38.30 -5.53 0.43
C THR A 312 -36.85 -5.30 0.87
N LEU A 313 -36.50 -4.04 1.14
CA LEU A 313 -35.17 -3.66 1.61
C LEU A 313 -34.75 -4.44 2.87
N VAL A 314 -35.69 -4.66 3.80
CA VAL A 314 -35.48 -5.45 5.01
C VAL A 314 -35.13 -6.91 4.69
N ASN A 315 -35.83 -7.53 3.72
CA ASN A 315 -35.54 -8.91 3.30
C ASN A 315 -34.18 -9.03 2.60
N GLN A 316 -33.85 -8.08 1.73
CA GLN A 316 -32.53 -7.99 1.11
C GLN A 316 -31.45 -7.89 2.20
N ALA A 317 -31.58 -6.96 3.14
CA ALA A 317 -30.63 -6.77 4.23
C ALA A 317 -30.48 -8.04 5.09
N ALA A 318 -31.59 -8.71 5.44
CA ALA A 318 -31.57 -9.95 6.22
C ALA A 318 -30.82 -11.08 5.49
N ARG A 319 -31.08 -11.29 4.20
CA ARG A 319 -30.39 -12.33 3.40
C ARG A 319 -28.88 -12.06 3.36
N ARG A 320 -28.50 -10.80 3.12
CA ARG A 320 -27.11 -10.39 2.93
C ARG A 320 -26.31 -10.42 4.22
N ILE A 321 -26.87 -9.90 5.31
CA ILE A 321 -26.27 -10.00 6.64
C ILE A 321 -26.13 -11.46 7.05
N ALA A 322 -27.13 -12.32 6.77
CA ALA A 322 -27.01 -13.76 7.03
C ALA A 322 -25.87 -14.41 6.23
N SER A 323 -25.60 -13.99 4.98
CA SER A 323 -24.44 -14.45 4.21
C SER A 323 -23.13 -13.98 4.84
N ALA A 324 -23.05 -12.69 5.19
CA ALA A 324 -21.89 -12.12 5.85
C ALA A 324 -21.58 -12.80 7.18
N ILE A 325 -22.59 -13.18 7.98
CA ILE A 325 -22.39 -13.92 9.23
C ILE A 325 -21.75 -15.29 8.98
N ARG A 326 -22.17 -16.01 7.92
CA ARG A 326 -21.64 -17.34 7.59
C ARG A 326 -20.22 -17.27 7.01
N GLU A 327 -19.98 -16.28 6.14
CA GLU A 327 -18.71 -16.13 5.44
C GLU A 327 -17.65 -15.46 6.34
N CYS A 328 -18.06 -14.53 7.20
CA CYS A 328 -17.16 -13.69 8.00
C CYS A 328 -17.18 -14.05 9.49
N VAL A 329 -16.64 -15.21 9.84
CA VAL A 329 -16.55 -15.69 11.24
C VAL A 329 -15.76 -14.72 12.13
N SER A 330 -14.79 -14.01 11.57
CA SER A 330 -14.02 -12.97 12.28
C SER A 330 -14.89 -11.85 12.85
N LEU A 331 -16.00 -11.50 12.16
CA LEU A 331 -16.97 -10.48 12.57
C LEU A 331 -17.95 -10.94 13.64
N GLN A 332 -18.02 -12.25 13.92
CA GLN A 332 -18.88 -12.85 14.95
C GLN A 332 -18.18 -13.02 16.28
N SER A 333 -16.87 -12.76 16.30
CA SER A 333 -16.04 -12.98 17.46
C SER A 333 -15.62 -11.63 18.05
N PRO A 334 -15.46 -11.56 19.38
CA PRO A 334 -14.77 -10.42 19.98
C PRO A 334 -13.36 -10.33 19.40
N SER A 335 -12.86 -9.11 19.26
CA SER A 335 -11.47 -8.90 18.88
C SER A 335 -10.55 -9.61 19.85
N ASN A 336 -9.48 -10.17 19.32
CA ASN A 336 -8.44 -10.82 20.13
C ASN A 336 -7.05 -10.24 19.89
N THR A 337 -7.00 -9.15 19.10
CA THR A 337 -5.84 -8.29 18.93
C THR A 337 -6.34 -6.85 18.87
N THR A 338 -5.51 -5.92 19.29
CA THR A 338 -5.76 -4.48 19.13
C THR A 338 -4.57 -3.91 18.37
N ILE A 339 -4.84 -3.16 17.31
CA ILE A 339 -3.80 -2.45 16.58
C ILE A 339 -3.49 -1.18 17.39
N ASP A 340 -2.31 -1.11 18.00
CA ASP A 340 -1.87 0.09 18.71
C ASP A 340 -1.75 1.27 17.70
N PRO A 341 -2.45 2.39 17.92
CA PRO A 341 -2.38 3.57 17.05
C PRO A 341 -0.98 4.14 16.88
N ASN A 342 -0.09 3.91 17.85
CA ASN A 342 1.31 4.33 17.82
C ASN A 342 2.16 3.41 16.92
N ILE A 343 1.59 2.36 16.34
CA ILE A 343 2.26 1.48 15.40
C ILE A 343 2.51 2.23 14.09
N ARG A 344 3.80 2.48 13.88
CA ARG A 344 4.31 3.21 12.72
C ARG A 344 4.37 2.33 11.50
N SER A 345 4.66 1.04 11.66
CA SER A 345 4.76 0.10 10.54
C SER A 345 3.77 -1.06 10.70
N ILE A 346 2.93 -1.29 9.70
CA ILE A 346 2.00 -2.43 9.67
C ILE A 346 2.24 -3.19 8.37
N ILE A 347 2.40 -4.52 8.48
CA ILE A 347 2.38 -5.43 7.33
C ILE A 347 1.08 -6.23 7.39
N ILE A 348 0.28 -6.12 6.35
CA ILE A 348 -0.93 -6.87 6.14
C ILE A 348 -0.60 -8.02 5.18
N ASP A 349 -0.61 -9.24 5.72
CA ASP A 349 -0.39 -10.49 4.98
C ASP A 349 -1.75 -11.10 4.64
N LEU A 350 -2.08 -11.14 3.34
CA LEU A 350 -3.34 -11.64 2.79
C LEU A 350 -3.22 -13.11 2.37
N ASP A 351 -4.34 -13.84 2.45
CA ASP A 351 -4.42 -15.24 1.98
C ASP A 351 -4.87 -15.37 0.52
N ASP A 352 -4.69 -16.57 -0.03
CA ASP A 352 -5.08 -16.93 -1.41
C ASP A 352 -6.57 -17.26 -1.55
N ASP A 353 -7.25 -17.67 -0.47
CA ASP A 353 -8.55 -18.36 -0.57
C ASP A 353 -9.77 -17.44 -0.81
N ASP A 354 -9.59 -16.13 -1.04
CA ASP A 354 -10.70 -15.18 -1.19
C ASP A 354 -10.49 -14.17 -2.34
N GLU A 355 -9.94 -14.65 -3.44
CA GLU A 355 -9.77 -13.87 -4.66
C GLU A 355 -11.14 -13.47 -5.25
N ALA A 356 -11.47 -12.18 -5.13
CA ALA A 356 -12.63 -11.48 -5.72
C ALA A 356 -14.03 -11.73 -5.12
N GLY A 357 -14.17 -12.66 -4.16
CA GLY A 357 -15.43 -12.92 -3.46
C GLY A 357 -15.91 -11.78 -2.55
N PHE A 358 -17.16 -11.85 -2.11
CA PHE A 358 -17.75 -10.88 -1.18
C PHE A 358 -16.95 -10.77 0.14
N PHE A 359 -16.47 -11.91 0.67
CA PHE A 359 -15.60 -11.95 1.84
C PHE A 359 -14.30 -11.15 1.65
N GLY A 360 -13.60 -11.33 0.52
CA GLY A 360 -12.36 -10.62 0.23
C GLY A 360 -12.53 -9.10 0.17
N LYS A 361 -13.65 -8.63 -0.42
CA LYS A 361 -14.02 -7.20 -0.47
C LYS A 361 -14.36 -6.64 0.91
N LEU A 362 -15.09 -7.42 1.72
CA LEU A 362 -15.47 -6.98 3.06
C LEU A 362 -14.26 -6.92 3.99
N THR A 363 -13.40 -7.93 3.92
CA THR A 363 -12.18 -8.02 4.70
C THR A 363 -11.21 -6.91 4.34
N SER A 364 -10.97 -6.65 3.05
CA SER A 364 -10.15 -5.52 2.64
C SER A 364 -10.74 -4.20 3.13
N ARG A 365 -12.06 -4.04 3.18
CA ARG A 365 -12.70 -2.82 3.71
C ARG A 365 -12.42 -2.63 5.18
N ILE A 366 -12.68 -3.65 6.01
CA ILE A 366 -12.48 -3.60 7.46
C ILE A 366 -11.02 -3.28 7.78
N PHE A 367 -10.09 -3.99 7.15
CA PHE A 367 -8.67 -3.79 7.43
C PHE A 367 -8.11 -2.52 6.80
N SER A 368 -8.64 -2.07 5.66
CA SER A 368 -8.32 -0.73 5.14
C SER A 368 -8.77 0.33 6.13
N ASP A 369 -10.00 0.26 6.62
CA ASP A 369 -10.52 1.21 7.60
C ASP A 369 -9.69 1.16 8.89
N LEU A 370 -9.28 0.01 9.39
CA LEU A 370 -8.47 -0.09 10.61
C LEU A 370 -7.02 0.39 10.41
N CYS A 371 -6.40 0.07 9.28
CA CYS A 371 -4.99 0.40 9.03
C CYS A 371 -4.78 1.83 8.50
N PHE A 372 -5.80 2.36 7.82
CA PHE A 372 -5.80 3.67 7.15
C PHE A 372 -6.91 4.59 7.65
N SER A 373 -7.51 4.33 8.83
CA SER A 373 -8.22 5.37 9.59
C SER A 373 -7.19 6.40 10.02
N PHE A 374 -6.84 7.27 9.10
CA PHE A 374 -6.09 8.47 9.35
C PHE A 374 -6.92 9.25 10.39
N GLU A 375 -6.33 9.40 11.58
CA GLU A 375 -6.69 10.43 12.57
C GLU A 375 -7.97 10.23 13.42
N SER A 376 -8.89 9.30 13.13
CA SER A 376 -10.25 9.37 13.73
C SER A 376 -10.53 8.62 15.06
N LEU A 377 -9.72 7.63 15.47
CA LEU A 377 -10.00 6.89 16.71
C LEU A 377 -9.38 7.52 17.97
N PHE A 378 -8.32 8.33 17.83
CA PHE A 378 -7.51 8.75 18.99
C PHE A 378 -7.23 10.26 19.10
N GLY A 379 -7.71 11.07 18.15
CA GLY A 379 -7.58 12.52 18.23
C GLY A 379 -6.13 13.00 18.05
N GLN A 380 -6.00 14.10 17.31
CA GLN A 380 -4.73 14.81 17.05
C GLN A 380 -3.71 14.02 16.22
N SER A 381 -3.86 14.12 14.90
CA SER A 381 -2.70 14.04 14.02
C SER A 381 -2.02 15.39 13.95
N THR A 382 -0.75 15.44 14.31
CA THR A 382 0.08 16.61 14.06
C THR A 382 0.30 16.77 12.55
N SER A 383 0.26 18.00 12.03
CA SER A 383 0.27 18.32 10.59
C SER A 383 1.50 17.89 9.77
N LYS A 384 2.38 17.04 10.30
CA LYS A 384 3.67 16.65 9.72
C LYS A 384 3.84 15.15 9.42
N GLU A 385 2.91 14.28 9.85
CA GLU A 385 3.08 12.84 9.62
C GLU A 385 2.81 12.46 8.15
N ARG A 386 3.79 11.87 7.47
CA ARG A 386 3.63 11.27 6.15
C ARG A 386 3.44 9.77 6.25
N THR A 387 2.65 9.21 5.33
CA THR A 387 2.39 7.77 5.27
C THR A 387 2.74 7.21 3.89
N LEU A 388 3.53 6.14 3.88
CA LEU A 388 3.81 5.31 2.71
C LEU A 388 2.87 4.11 2.71
N ILE A 389 2.12 3.97 1.64
CA ILE A 389 1.31 2.79 1.35
C ILE A 389 2.07 1.96 0.33
N VAL A 390 2.29 0.68 0.64
CA VAL A 390 2.93 -0.27 -0.28
C VAL A 390 1.93 -1.36 -0.60
N LEU A 391 1.61 -1.56 -1.87
CA LEU A 391 0.75 -2.63 -2.37
C LEU A 391 1.60 -3.59 -3.20
N ASP A 392 2.07 -4.66 -2.57
CA ASP A 392 2.92 -5.66 -3.21
C ASP A 392 2.08 -6.81 -3.80
N GLY A 393 2.02 -6.89 -5.13
CA GLY A 393 1.15 -7.79 -5.88
C GLY A 393 -0.20 -7.16 -6.19
N LEU A 394 -0.22 -5.95 -6.79
CA LEU A 394 -1.44 -5.25 -7.17
C LEU A 394 -2.24 -5.95 -8.28
N ASP A 395 -1.64 -6.95 -8.92
CA ASP A 395 -2.34 -7.88 -9.80
C ASP A 395 -3.26 -8.88 -9.05
N ASP A 396 -3.05 -9.07 -7.75
CA ASP A 396 -3.92 -9.90 -6.92
C ASP A 396 -5.22 -9.14 -6.54
N ALA A 397 -6.36 -9.83 -6.66
CA ALA A 397 -7.68 -9.27 -6.38
C ALA A 397 -7.79 -8.65 -4.98
N SER A 398 -7.13 -9.26 -3.99
CA SER A 398 -7.12 -8.76 -2.61
C SER A 398 -6.44 -7.39 -2.51
N CYS A 399 -5.25 -7.22 -3.12
CA CYS A 399 -4.56 -5.93 -3.17
C CYS A 399 -5.36 -4.89 -3.97
N GLN A 400 -6.05 -5.28 -5.04
CA GLN A 400 -6.96 -4.38 -5.78
C GLN A 400 -8.13 -3.92 -4.93
N ASN A 401 -8.74 -4.82 -4.14
CA ASN A 401 -9.80 -4.43 -3.22
C ASN A 401 -9.31 -3.46 -2.14
N PHE A 402 -8.07 -3.60 -1.67
CA PHE A 402 -7.45 -2.60 -0.79
C PHE A 402 -7.30 -1.25 -1.50
N LEU A 403 -6.77 -1.23 -2.73
CA LEU A 403 -6.63 -0.01 -3.53
C LEU A 403 -7.98 0.71 -3.72
N ILE A 404 -9.03 -0.01 -4.11
CA ILE A 404 -10.38 0.55 -4.29
C ILE A 404 -10.86 1.26 -3.01
N ASN A 405 -10.58 0.69 -1.84
CA ASN A 405 -11.00 1.27 -0.57
C ASN A 405 -10.19 2.51 -0.15
N ILE A 406 -8.92 2.59 -0.53
CA ILE A 406 -8.06 3.74 -0.19
C ILE A 406 -8.04 4.82 -1.29
N ASP A 407 -8.50 4.53 -2.51
CA ASP A 407 -8.52 5.45 -3.64
C ASP A 407 -9.19 6.80 -3.33
N PRO A 408 -10.35 6.85 -2.62
CA PRO A 408 -10.94 8.12 -2.21
C PRO A 408 -10.02 8.94 -1.29
N VAL A 409 -9.20 8.28 -0.48
CA VAL A 409 -8.22 8.94 0.41
C VAL A 409 -7.03 9.45 -0.40
N LEU A 410 -6.53 8.66 -1.35
CA LEU A 410 -5.45 9.03 -2.26
C LEU A 410 -5.81 10.23 -3.16
N LYS A 411 -7.11 10.40 -3.45
CA LYS A 411 -7.66 11.53 -4.23
C LYS A 411 -8.24 12.65 -3.35
N GLY A 412 -8.26 12.45 -2.04
CA GLY A 412 -8.85 13.37 -1.07
C GLY A 412 -7.92 14.52 -0.66
N PRO A 413 -8.33 15.38 0.29
CA PRO A 413 -7.53 16.49 0.80
C PRO A 413 -6.23 16.05 1.49
N GLU A 414 -6.21 14.83 2.05
CA GLU A 414 -5.05 14.22 2.72
C GLU A 414 -4.01 13.62 1.77
N SER A 415 -4.30 13.60 0.47
CA SER A 415 -3.45 13.05 -0.58
C SER A 415 -1.99 13.55 -0.53
N LYS A 416 -1.78 14.82 -0.15
CA LYS A 416 -0.43 15.42 -0.03
C LYS A 416 0.45 14.80 1.05
N LYS A 417 -0.13 14.07 2.02
CA LYS A 417 0.61 13.37 3.09
C LYS A 417 0.88 11.90 2.72
N LEU A 418 0.35 11.43 1.59
CA LEU A 418 0.36 10.03 1.19
C LEU A 418 1.30 9.80 0.03
N HIS A 419 2.12 8.76 0.14
CA HIS A 419 2.94 8.25 -0.94
C HIS A 419 2.53 6.79 -1.17
N MET A 420 2.55 6.34 -2.42
CA MET A 420 2.20 4.98 -2.79
C MET A 420 3.32 4.32 -3.58
N ILE A 421 3.66 3.09 -3.22
CA ILE A 421 4.41 2.16 -4.05
C ILE A 421 3.48 0.98 -4.34
N ALA A 422 3.36 0.60 -5.59
CA ALA A 422 2.65 -0.60 -6.00
C ALA A 422 3.60 -1.53 -6.74
N SER A 423 3.37 -2.83 -6.70
CA SER A 423 4.13 -3.81 -7.50
C SER A 423 3.19 -4.62 -8.39
N THR A 424 3.60 -4.94 -9.63
CA THR A 424 2.84 -5.80 -10.56
C THR A 424 3.75 -6.84 -11.21
N ARG A 425 3.20 -7.97 -11.66
CA ARG A 425 4.00 -9.03 -12.32
C ARG A 425 4.39 -8.70 -13.76
N SER A 426 3.64 -7.81 -14.43
CA SER A 426 3.91 -7.45 -15.82
C SER A 426 3.53 -6.01 -16.17
N ALA A 427 4.13 -5.49 -17.25
CA ALA A 427 3.85 -4.16 -17.78
C ALA A 427 2.38 -4.02 -18.20
N GLN A 428 1.79 -5.08 -18.76
CA GLN A 428 0.36 -5.10 -19.12
C GLN A 428 -0.55 -4.90 -17.91
N GLN A 429 -0.17 -5.42 -16.74
CA GLN A 429 -0.93 -5.18 -15.50
C GLN A 429 -0.70 -3.77 -14.96
N ALA A 430 0.51 -3.21 -15.14
CA ALA A 430 0.81 -1.83 -14.77
C ALA A 430 -0.02 -0.80 -15.57
N GLU A 431 -0.46 -1.14 -16.79
CA GLU A 431 -1.29 -0.26 -17.64
C GLU A 431 -2.62 0.13 -17.00
N ARG A 432 -3.16 -0.75 -16.15
CA ARG A 432 -4.38 -0.48 -15.36
C ARG A 432 -4.19 0.65 -14.34
N HIS A 433 -2.95 1.04 -14.08
CA HIS A 433 -2.53 2.11 -13.19
C HIS A 433 -1.78 3.19 -13.95
N SER A 434 -2.23 3.48 -15.18
CA SER A 434 -1.66 4.52 -16.04
C SER A 434 -1.63 5.90 -15.38
N ASP A 435 -2.45 6.15 -14.37
CA ASP A 435 -2.47 7.35 -13.53
C ASP A 435 -1.27 7.50 -12.58
N ALA A 436 -0.40 6.49 -12.49
CA ALA A 436 0.81 6.56 -11.67
C ALA A 436 1.78 7.66 -12.12
N SER A 437 2.47 8.26 -11.14
CA SER A 437 3.43 9.34 -11.39
C SER A 437 4.73 8.83 -12.02
N SER A 438 5.14 7.60 -11.67
CA SER A 438 6.35 6.96 -12.17
C SER A 438 6.21 5.45 -12.24
N PHE A 439 6.98 4.83 -13.13
CA PHE A 439 7.07 3.39 -13.31
C PHE A 439 8.53 2.96 -13.13
N LEU A 440 8.77 1.90 -12.38
CA LEU A 440 10.05 1.21 -12.27
C LEU A 440 9.88 -0.18 -12.86
N LEU A 441 10.78 -0.57 -13.74
CA LEU A 441 10.60 -1.78 -14.55
C LEU A 441 11.80 -2.66 -14.43
N HIS A 442 11.60 -3.96 -14.24
CA HIS A 442 12.72 -4.89 -14.18
C HIS A 442 12.38 -6.24 -14.81
N GLY A 443 13.41 -7.00 -15.15
CA GLY A 443 13.27 -8.39 -15.58
C GLY A 443 12.56 -8.58 -16.92
N PHE A 444 12.76 -7.67 -17.87
CA PHE A 444 12.27 -7.86 -19.24
C PHE A 444 12.95 -9.07 -19.89
N GLU A 445 12.15 -10.00 -20.39
CA GLU A 445 12.64 -11.19 -21.09
C GLU A 445 12.65 -10.99 -22.61
N SER A 446 11.92 -9.98 -23.12
CA SER A 446 11.82 -9.75 -24.56
C SER A 446 11.62 -8.29 -24.97
N ARG A 447 12.00 -7.97 -26.22
CA ARG A 447 11.70 -6.69 -26.89
C ARG A 447 10.19 -6.42 -27.00
N ALA A 448 9.36 -7.46 -27.03
CA ALA A 448 7.92 -7.33 -27.10
C ALA A 448 7.36 -6.69 -25.82
N GLU A 449 7.83 -7.11 -24.65
CA GLU A 449 7.42 -6.54 -23.36
C GLU A 449 7.81 -5.07 -23.22
N VAL A 450 9.02 -4.71 -23.69
CA VAL A 450 9.46 -3.30 -23.72
C VAL A 450 8.59 -2.47 -24.67
N ASN A 451 8.13 -3.06 -25.78
CA ASN A 451 7.27 -2.39 -26.74
C ASN A 451 5.82 -2.23 -26.25
N ASP A 452 5.31 -3.19 -25.48
CA ASP A 452 4.00 -3.04 -24.84
C ASP A 452 4.05 -1.96 -23.75
N PHE A 453 5.14 -1.89 -23.00
CA PHE A 453 5.37 -0.79 -22.07
C PHE A 453 5.49 0.56 -22.79
N ARG A 454 6.17 0.64 -23.94
CA ARG A 454 6.25 1.85 -24.76
C ARG A 454 4.87 2.46 -25.05
N LYS A 455 3.91 1.60 -25.44
CA LYS A 455 2.53 2.01 -25.73
C LYS A 455 1.85 2.57 -24.48
N MET A 456 2.10 1.98 -23.31
CA MET A 456 1.50 2.37 -22.04
C MET A 456 1.89 3.77 -21.58
N ILE A 457 3.16 4.15 -21.72
CA ILE A 457 3.68 5.44 -21.23
C ILE A 457 3.82 6.52 -22.31
N GLU A 458 3.30 6.26 -23.52
CA GLU A 458 3.42 7.14 -24.69
C GLU A 458 4.87 7.55 -25.01
N PHE A 459 5.80 6.59 -24.94
CA PHE A 459 7.22 6.84 -25.18
C PHE A 459 7.51 7.10 -26.67
N GLY A 460 8.33 8.11 -26.97
CA GLY A 460 8.84 8.38 -28.32
C GLY A 460 9.80 7.28 -28.81
N ASP A 461 9.90 7.09 -30.14
CA ASP A 461 10.75 6.06 -30.77
C ASP A 461 12.21 6.10 -30.30
N ASP A 462 12.81 7.29 -30.23
CA ASP A 462 14.20 7.47 -29.81
C ASP A 462 14.41 7.07 -28.35
N ALA A 463 13.41 7.33 -27.50
CA ALA A 463 13.48 6.97 -26.09
C ALA A 463 13.36 5.47 -25.89
N PHE A 464 12.49 4.83 -26.68
CA PHE A 464 12.34 3.38 -26.71
C PHE A 464 13.62 2.67 -27.16
N GLU A 465 14.25 3.10 -28.25
CA GLU A 465 15.49 2.47 -28.71
C GLU A 465 16.62 2.66 -27.70
N ASN A 466 16.69 3.79 -27.00
CA ASN A 466 17.65 3.99 -25.91
C ASN A 466 17.36 3.09 -24.71
N ALA A 467 16.10 2.94 -24.28
CA ALA A 467 15.71 2.02 -23.21
C ALA A 467 15.96 0.56 -23.58
N HIS A 468 15.63 0.16 -24.81
CA HIS A 468 15.87 -1.17 -25.34
C HIS A 468 17.36 -1.47 -25.39
N ASN A 469 18.15 -0.58 -26.00
CA ASN A 469 19.60 -0.76 -26.04
C ASN A 469 20.14 -0.82 -24.62
N PHE A 470 19.74 0.08 -23.73
CA PHE A 470 20.18 0.06 -22.33
C PHE A 470 19.88 -1.27 -21.60
N LEU A 471 18.66 -1.80 -21.74
CA LEU A 471 18.25 -3.05 -21.07
C LEU A 471 18.89 -4.31 -21.67
N PHE A 472 19.21 -4.30 -22.96
CA PHE A 472 19.68 -5.47 -23.70
C PHE A 472 21.10 -5.31 -24.26
N ASP A 473 21.84 -4.28 -23.86
CA ASP A 473 23.23 -4.06 -24.28
C ASP A 473 24.13 -5.10 -23.60
N PRO A 474 24.76 -6.01 -24.36
CA PRO A 474 25.66 -7.02 -23.81
C PRO A 474 26.92 -6.43 -23.17
N GLU A 475 27.26 -5.16 -23.46
CA GLU A 475 28.45 -4.48 -22.92
C GLU A 475 28.18 -3.71 -21.62
N GLN A 476 26.92 -3.53 -21.20
CA GLN A 476 26.59 -2.86 -19.94
C GLN A 476 26.54 -3.82 -18.75
N PRO A 477 26.88 -3.36 -17.52
CA PRO A 477 26.52 -4.11 -16.32
C PRO A 477 25.01 -4.36 -16.34
N GLN A 478 24.59 -5.60 -16.05
CA GLN A 478 23.18 -6.00 -16.11
C GLN A 478 22.36 -5.05 -15.23
N SER A 479 21.71 -4.08 -15.86
CA SER A 479 20.92 -3.08 -15.18
C SER A 479 19.72 -3.77 -14.57
N VAL A 480 19.55 -3.62 -13.25
CA VAL A 480 18.55 -4.37 -12.51
C VAL A 480 17.15 -3.81 -12.79
N ALA A 481 17.00 -2.49 -12.97
CA ALA A 481 15.72 -1.88 -13.33
C ALA A 481 15.87 -0.58 -14.14
N LEU A 482 14.81 -0.23 -14.88
CA LEU A 482 14.63 1.02 -15.58
C LEU A 482 13.49 1.82 -14.95
N GLY A 483 13.79 3.02 -14.44
CA GLY A 483 12.79 3.97 -13.98
C GLY A 483 12.36 4.95 -15.06
N VAL A 484 11.06 5.25 -15.12
CA VAL A 484 10.44 6.20 -16.04
C VAL A 484 9.48 7.09 -15.28
N ARG A 485 9.68 8.41 -15.35
CA ARG A 485 8.71 9.40 -14.85
C ARG A 485 7.66 9.74 -15.91
N ARG A 486 6.39 9.83 -15.52
CA ARG A 486 5.31 10.25 -16.43
C ARG A 486 5.40 11.75 -16.73
N GLY A 487 5.18 12.13 -18.00
CA GLY A 487 5.13 13.53 -18.44
C GLY A 487 6.45 14.14 -18.94
N PHE A 488 7.57 13.41 -18.89
CA PHE A 488 8.84 13.87 -19.47
C PHE A 488 9.02 13.36 -20.91
N ARG A 489 9.40 14.27 -21.81
CA ARG A 489 9.47 14.02 -23.27
C ARG A 489 10.82 13.51 -23.76
N THR A 490 11.85 13.44 -22.90
CA THR A 490 13.23 13.09 -23.31
C THR A 490 13.86 12.07 -22.37
N VAL A 491 14.77 11.24 -22.91
CA VAL A 491 15.56 10.22 -22.20
C VAL A 491 16.46 10.82 -21.12
N ALA A 492 16.94 12.05 -21.32
CA ALA A 492 17.89 12.71 -20.43
C ALA A 492 17.27 13.17 -19.11
N ASP A 493 15.94 13.38 -19.06
CA ASP A 493 15.25 13.95 -17.90
C ASP A 493 14.37 12.94 -17.15
N GLY A 494 14.08 11.77 -17.75
CA GLY A 494 13.05 10.84 -17.26
C GLY A 494 13.47 9.40 -17.02
N MET A 495 14.63 8.97 -17.53
CA MET A 495 15.13 7.60 -17.34
C MET A 495 16.15 7.54 -16.21
N VAL A 496 15.82 6.77 -15.18
CA VAL A 496 16.72 6.53 -14.05
C VAL A 496 17.11 5.06 -14.06
N ALA A 497 18.38 4.79 -14.37
CA ALA A 497 18.93 3.44 -14.27
C ALA A 497 19.04 3.05 -12.79
N ILE A 498 18.50 1.89 -12.43
CA ILE A 498 18.73 1.25 -11.14
C ILE A 498 19.81 0.18 -11.34
N PRO A 499 21.05 0.45 -10.88
CA PRO A 499 22.13 -0.52 -10.91
C PRO A 499 21.76 -1.81 -10.20
#